data_AF-X0T7W8-F1
#
_entry.id   AF-X0T7W8-F1
#
_cell.length_a   1.000
_cell.length_b   1.000
_cell.length_c   1.000
_cell.angle_alpha   90.00
_cell.angle_beta   90.00
_cell.angle_gamma   90.00
#
_symmetry.space_group_name_H-M   'P 1'
#
loop_
_entity.id
_entity.type
_entity.pdbx_description
1 polymer ?
#
loop_
_entity_poly.entity_id
_entity_poly.type
_entity_poly.pdbx_seq_one_letter_code
_entity_poly.pdbx_strand_id
1 'polypeptide(L)'
;MTKKEIKFRDPVVETVVDKFVGRSDVGFKKYKQTLDQERKTKVKDLAGYLNDVQEELMDAILYIQAAKDELAEAKDKVYDNSLTGLPYYVSDIAS
;
A
#
# COMPACT_ATOMS: atom_id res chain seq x y z
N MET A 1 16.55 13.88 15.89
CA MET A 1 15.18 13.29 15.92
C MET A 1 14.31 14.19 16.78
N THR A 2 13.08 14.48 16.35
CA THR A 2 12.09 15.23 17.14
C THR A 2 10.97 14.29 17.55
N LYS A 3 10.31 14.56 18.68
CA LYS A 3 9.15 13.79 19.17
C LYS A 3 7.92 14.68 19.18
N LYS A 4 6.77 14.11 18.81
CA LYS A 4 5.46 14.75 18.89
C LYS A 4 4.45 13.76 19.46
N GLU A 5 3.54 14.23 20.32
CA GLU A 5 2.40 13.45 20.80
C GLU A 5 1.21 13.66 19.86
N ILE A 6 0.52 12.57 19.50
CA ILE A 6 -0.62 12.57 18.58
C ILE A 6 -1.79 11.88 19.28
N LYS A 7 -2.98 12.51 19.26
CA LYS A 7 -4.22 11.88 19.74
C LYS A 7 -4.99 11.32 18.56
N PHE A 8 -5.08 9.99 18.47
CA PHE A 8 -5.85 9.31 17.44
C PHE A 8 -7.30 9.15 17.87
N ARG A 9 -8.23 9.41 16.94
CA ARG A 9 -9.67 9.15 17.13
C ARG A 9 -10.10 7.83 16.49
N ASP A 10 -9.35 7.40 15.48
CA ASP A 10 -9.60 6.20 14.69
C ASP A 10 -8.36 5.29 14.76
N PRO A 11 -8.48 4.04 15.24
CA PRO A 11 -7.37 3.09 15.31
C PRO A 11 -6.81 2.70 13.93
N VAL A 12 -7.58 2.82 12.85
CA VAL A 12 -7.09 2.59 11.49
C VAL A 12 -6.06 3.65 11.11
N VAL A 13 -6.33 4.91 11.46
CA VAL A 13 -5.40 6.02 11.19
C VAL A 13 -4.10 5.85 11.99
N GLU A 14 -4.18 5.45 13.26
CA GLU A 14 -3.01 5.13 14.09
C GLU A 14 -2.15 4.05 13.44
N THR A 15 -2.77 2.93 13.05
CA THR A 15 -2.10 1.81 12.39
C THR A 15 -1.35 2.24 11.12
N VAL A 16 -1.95 3.12 10.32
CA VAL A 16 -1.33 3.63 9.09
C VAL A 16 -0.14 4.54 9.42
N VAL A 17 -0.27 5.44 10.40
CA VAL A 17 0.82 6.31 10.83
C VAL A 17 2.00 5.49 11.37
N ASP A 18 1.75 4.48 12.19
CA ASP A 18 2.79 3.59 12.72
C ASP A 18 3.52 2.84 11.60
N LYS A 19 2.79 2.37 10.58
CA LYS A 19 3.39 1.75 9.38
C LYS A 19 4.26 2.74 8.61
N PHE A 20 3.86 4.00 8.46
CA PHE A 20 4.68 5.02 7.81
C PHE A 20 6.00 5.25 8.55
N VAL A 21 5.96 5.36 9.89
CA VAL A 21 7.16 5.50 10.72
C VAL A 21 8.07 4.28 10.55
N GLY A 22 7.52 3.07 10.72
CA GLY A 22 8.29 1.83 10.57
C GLY A 22 8.92 1.67 9.19
N ARG A 23 8.20 2.02 8.11
CA ARG A 23 8.75 1.98 6.75
C ARG A 23 9.90 2.98 6.57
N SER A 24 9.77 4.17 7.16
CA SER A 24 10.82 5.19 7.17
C SER A 24 12.08 4.69 7.89
N ASP A 25 11.93 4.06 9.05
CA ASP A 25 13.05 3.51 9.83
C ASP A 25 13.78 2.38 9.09
N VAL A 26 13.05 1.48 8.42
CA VAL A 26 13.64 0.45 7.56
C VAL A 26 14.43 1.06 6.42
N GLY A 27 13.88 2.08 5.76
CA GLY A 27 14.57 2.83 4.70
C GLY A 27 15.85 3.48 5.23
N PHE A 28 15.76 4.20 6.35
CA PHE A 28 16.91 4.86 6.96
C PHE A 28 17.99 3.86 7.39
N LYS A 29 17.61 2.69 7.94
CA LYS A 29 18.58 1.65 8.31
C LYS A 29 19.38 1.16 7.11
N LYS A 30 18.74 1.04 5.93
CA LYS A 30 19.33 0.59 4.66
C LYS A 30 20.21 1.65 4.01
N TYR A 31 19.70 2.88 3.88
CA TYR A 31 20.36 3.93 3.09
C TYR A 31 21.15 4.95 3.93
N LYS A 32 21.03 4.90 5.26
CA LYS A 32 21.65 5.84 6.22
C LYS A 32 21.33 7.32 5.95
N GLN A 33 20.23 7.58 5.24
CA GLN A 33 19.83 8.91 4.83
C GLN A 33 18.30 9.01 4.81
N THR A 34 17.78 10.22 5.03
CA THR A 34 16.35 10.54 4.89
C THR A 34 16.05 11.05 3.48
N LEU A 35 14.80 10.92 3.02
CA LEU A 35 14.39 11.47 1.71
C LEU A 35 14.57 12.99 1.62
N ASP A 36 14.33 13.75 2.71
CA ASP A 36 14.56 15.20 2.69
C ASP A 36 16.05 15.54 2.53
N GLN A 37 16.94 14.78 3.20
CA GLN A 37 18.37 14.95 3.04
C GLN A 37 18.82 14.57 1.62
N GLU A 38 18.29 13.49 1.04
CA GLU A 38 18.54 13.09 -0.35
C GLU A 38 18.13 14.17 -1.34
N ARG A 39 16.92 14.73 -1.19
CA ARG A 39 16.43 15.84 -2.01
C ARG A 39 17.32 17.08 -1.89
N LYS A 40 17.73 17.45 -0.68
CA LYS A 40 18.58 18.64 -0.43
C LYS A 40 20.00 18.48 -0.95
N THR A 41 20.55 17.27 -0.87
CA THR A 41 21.89 16.93 -1.37
C THR A 41 21.92 16.68 -2.88
N LYS A 42 20.75 16.67 -3.55
CA LYS A 42 20.59 16.44 -4.99
C LYS A 42 21.24 15.14 -5.47
N VAL A 43 21.23 14.11 -4.62
CA VAL A 43 21.71 12.76 -4.98
C VAL A 43 20.90 12.19 -6.15
N LYS A 44 19.61 12.54 -6.21
CA LYS A 44 18.67 12.25 -7.29
C LYS A 44 18.00 13.55 -7.75
N ASP A 45 17.79 13.70 -9.06
CA ASP A 45 17.05 14.82 -9.63
C ASP A 45 15.53 14.59 -9.57
N LEU A 46 14.74 15.61 -9.90
CA LEU A 46 13.28 15.51 -9.84
C LEU A 46 12.74 14.40 -10.76
N ALA A 47 13.33 14.22 -11.95
CA ALA A 47 12.92 13.19 -12.89
C ALA A 47 13.09 11.79 -12.31
N GLY A 48 14.20 11.52 -11.62
CA GLY A 48 14.40 10.25 -10.92
C GLY A 48 13.34 9.99 -9.84
N TYR A 49 12.98 10.99 -9.03
CA TYR A 49 11.92 10.83 -8.02
C TYR A 49 10.56 10.52 -8.65
N LEU A 50 10.24 11.17 -9.76
CA LEU A 50 8.98 10.94 -10.48
C LEU A 50 8.95 9.54 -11.10
N ASN A 51 10.07 9.07 -11.64
CA ASN A 51 10.18 7.73 -12.19
C ASN A 51 10.01 6.66 -11.11
N ASP A 52 10.71 6.77 -9.98
CA ASP A 52 10.55 5.82 -8.85
C ASP A 52 9.08 5.75 -8.40
N VAL A 53 8.42 6.89 -8.22
CA VAL A 53 7.01 6.92 -7.80
C VAL A 53 6.10 6.31 -8.86
N GLN A 54 6.37 6.54 -10.13
CA GLN A 54 5.61 5.94 -11.22
C GLN A 54 5.74 4.40 -11.21
N GLU A 55 6.95 3.88 -11.04
CA GLU A 55 7.22 2.44 -10.94
C GLU A 55 6.49 1.82 -9.75
N GLU A 56 6.58 2.43 -8.57
CA GLU A 56 5.91 1.92 -7.35
C GLU A 56 4.37 1.98 -7.47
N LEU A 57 3.82 3.00 -8.15
CA LEU A 57 2.38 3.07 -8.42
C LEU A 57 1.93 1.99 -9.42
N MET A 58 2.75 1.70 -10.43
CA MET A 58 2.49 0.61 -11.37
C MET A 58 2.47 -0.73 -10.63
N ASP A 59 3.44 -0.99 -9.77
CA ASP A 59 3.50 -2.20 -8.95
C ASP A 59 2.27 -2.32 -8.04
N ALA A 60 1.84 -1.22 -7.41
CA ALA A 60 0.62 -1.21 -6.60
C ALA A 60 -0.64 -1.57 -7.42
N ILE A 61 -0.76 -1.05 -8.65
CA ILE A 61 -1.86 -1.39 -9.56
C ILE A 61 -1.80 -2.87 -9.95
N LEU A 62 -0.62 -3.41 -10.24
CA LEU A 62 -0.43 -4.83 -10.55
C LEU A 62 -0.85 -5.73 -9.38
N TYR A 63 -0.49 -5.38 -8.14
CA TYR A 63 -0.93 -6.13 -6.95
C TYR A 63 -2.45 -6.10 -6.78
N ILE A 64 -3.10 -4.96 -7.02
CA ILE A 64 -4.57 -4.85 -6.96
C ILE A 64 -5.21 -5.74 -8.03
N GLN A 65 -4.67 -5.73 -9.25
CA GLN A 65 -5.20 -6.56 -10.33
C GLN A 65 -5.05 -8.05 -10.01
N ALA A 66 -3.87 -8.49 -9.56
CA ALA A 66 -3.65 -9.88 -9.14
C ALA A 66 -4.61 -10.30 -8.01
N ALA A 67 -4.83 -9.44 -7.01
CA ALA A 67 -5.78 -9.71 -5.93
C ALA A 67 -7.24 -9.84 -6.43
N LYS A 68 -7.61 -9.07 -7.46
CA LYS A 68 -8.94 -9.17 -8.10
C LYS A 68 -9.08 -10.47 -8.89
N ASP A 69 -8.05 -10.88 -9.61
CA ASP A 69 -8.05 -12.12 -10.39
C ASP A 69 -8.14 -13.34 -9.48
N GLU A 70 -7.35 -13.37 -8.39
CA GLU A 70 -7.46 -14.40 -7.34
C GLU A 70 -8.87 -14.48 -6.73
N LEU A 71 -9.50 -13.33 -6.48
CA LEU A 71 -10.87 -13.29 -5.97
C LEU A 71 -11.90 -13.80 -7.00
N ALA A 72 -11.69 -13.53 -8.29
CA ALA A 72 -12.55 -14.02 -9.36
C ALA A 72 -12.42 -15.55 -9.53
N GLU A 73 -11.20 -16.07 -9.57
CA GLU A 73 -10.95 -17.52 -9.61
C GLU A 73 -11.52 -18.24 -8.38
N ALA A 74 -11.41 -17.64 -7.19
CA ALA A 74 -12.00 -18.18 -5.98
C ALA A 74 -13.53 -18.24 -6.08
N LYS A 75 -14.18 -17.25 -6.70
CA LYS A 75 -15.64 -17.28 -6.97
C LYS A 75 -15.98 -18.40 -7.94
N ASP A 76 -15.27 -18.55 -9.05
CA ASP A 76 -15.54 -19.59 -10.05
C ASP A 76 -15.42 -21.00 -9.46
N LYS A 77 -14.39 -21.25 -8.62
CA LYS A 77 -14.23 -22.53 -7.90
C LYS A 77 -15.37 -22.81 -6.91
N VAL A 78 -15.98 -21.77 -6.34
CA VAL A 78 -17.14 -21.90 -5.43
C VAL A 78 -18.42 -22.19 -6.21
N TYR A 79 -18.58 -21.67 -7.44
CA TYR A 79 -19.75 -21.94 -8.28
C TYR A 79 -19.71 -23.30 -9.01
N ASP A 80 -18.53 -23.89 -9.22
CA ASP A 80 -18.35 -25.21 -9.85
C ASP A 80 -18.60 -26.41 -8.91
N ASN A 81 -18.78 -26.16 -7.59
CA ASN A 81 -19.20 -27.19 -6.63
C ASN A 81 -20.55 -26.82 -6.02
N SER A 82 -21.53 -27.70 -6.23
CA SER A 82 -22.92 -27.64 -5.77
C SER A 82 -23.11 -27.57 -4.24
N LEU A 83 -22.65 -26.51 -3.58
CA LEU A 83 -22.95 -26.23 -2.18
C LEU A 83 -23.68 -24.89 -2.04
N THR A 84 -24.98 -25.05 -1.86
CA THR A 84 -25.93 -24.07 -1.40
C THR A 84 -25.44 -23.31 -0.16
N GLY A 85 -25.14 -22.02 -0.35
CA GLY A 85 -25.28 -21.03 0.72
C GLY A 85 -23.99 -20.43 1.27
N LEU A 86 -23.56 -19.32 0.66
CA LEU A 86 -23.10 -18.15 1.41
C LEU A 86 -23.54 -16.87 0.67
N PRO A 87 -24.38 -16.01 1.28
CA PRO A 87 -24.79 -14.76 0.67
C PRO A 87 -23.82 -13.67 1.08
N TYR A 88 -22.84 -13.35 0.25
CA TYR A 88 -22.14 -12.07 0.38
C TYR A 88 -22.12 -11.38 -0.97
N TYR A 89 -23.02 -10.39 -1.06
CA TYR A 89 -23.12 -9.42 -2.14
C TYR A 89 -21.76 -8.76 -2.40
N VAL A 90 -21.13 -9.15 -3.50
CA VAL A 90 -20.05 -8.39 -4.15
C VAL A 90 -20.60 -7.78 -5.44
N SER A 91 -21.74 -7.07 -5.34
CA SER A 91 -22.37 -6.40 -6.48
C SER A 91 -22.24 -4.88 -6.47
N ASP A 92 -21.85 -4.24 -5.36
CA ASP A 92 -22.09 -2.78 -5.22
C ASP A 92 -20.82 -1.92 -5.17
N ILE A 93 -19.64 -2.47 -5.51
CA ILE A 93 -18.39 -1.68 -5.60
C ILE A 93 -18.09 -1.26 -7.05
N ALA A 94 -18.91 -1.69 -8.01
CA ALA A 94 -18.83 -1.26 -9.40
C ALA A 94 -20.21 -0.79 -9.86
N SER A 95 -20.58 0.44 -9.48
CA SER A 95 -21.63 1.24 -10.12
C SER A 95 -21.07 2.61 -10.46
#